data_AF-I3DU19-F1
#
_entry.id   AF-I3DU19-F1
#
_cell.length_a   1.000
_cell.length_b   1.000
_cell.length_c   1.000
_cell.angle_alpha   90.00
_cell.angle_beta   90.00
_cell.angle_gamma   90.00
#
_symmetry.space_group_name_H-M   'P 1'
#
loop_
_entity.id
_entity.type
_entity.pdbx_description
1 polymer ?
#
loop_
_entity_poly.entity_id
_entity_poly.type
_entity_poly.pdbx_seq_one_letter_code
_entity_poly.pdbx_strand_id
1 'polypeptide(L)'
;MTPIVSVILTSYNKPKTIGKAIESVLNQTFGNWELFIMDDNSQKETVEIIQRYVNDPRIHYINSHIQDSERYKTTRYATLINEAIPKTKGKYITYLTDDNIFFPKRFEMMVKVLDQNPNIEIVYSQQLVTWLDENGGVEREAVRRTYGILTNPSGLVDHCSIMHSRKIADDVFNEYGSFWDDNPVNWFNGDAAFWNRLTKFKPFYPIRTILDIALKDPESFQRLYTHLPKKIPNGTLVRGLFSDVYIIDNQKRRKISQDVFYKMKFHPDQIVRIPDPFLFKYNEGFPVDSQVFSDPSLFPNQRLIMSPQNPSVYIFQNHKKHLIRNDKAFKDYKFQRNQIVYVSDDFLAQIPDGLPIEEMSHEISILPDGVLFHSHSFHYISLNNHLHPIEKQVAIKLNLPVSDPVRIDHTFLAKFKQGEPFTW
;
A
#
# COMPACT_ATOMS: atom_id res chain seq x y z
N MET A 1 20.93 39.15 2.97
CA MET A 1 19.87 38.64 2.07
C MET A 1 18.90 37.83 2.90
N THR A 2 17.59 37.94 2.67
CA THR A 2 16.58 37.07 3.31
C THR A 2 16.92 35.60 2.98
N PRO A 3 16.87 34.66 3.94
CA PRO A 3 17.17 33.26 3.63
C PRO A 3 16.10 32.66 2.73
N ILE A 4 16.51 31.81 1.80
CA ILE A 4 15.58 31.05 0.95
C ILE A 4 15.19 29.77 1.69
N VAL A 5 13.90 29.45 1.72
CA VAL A 5 13.36 28.15 2.15
C VAL A 5 13.14 27.28 0.91
N SER A 6 13.84 26.15 0.82
CA SER A 6 13.57 25.13 -0.19
C SER A 6 12.55 24.13 0.32
N VAL A 7 11.43 24.05 -0.38
CA VAL A 7 10.38 23.06 -0.10
C VAL A 7 10.54 21.93 -1.11
N ILE A 8 10.63 20.70 -0.61
CA ILE A 8 10.65 19.50 -1.46
C ILE A 8 9.32 18.78 -1.25
N LEU A 9 8.44 18.86 -2.26
CA LEU A 9 7.17 18.16 -2.31
C LEU A 9 7.35 16.85 -3.09
N THR A 10 6.98 15.72 -2.50
CA THR A 10 6.87 14.45 -3.25
C THR A 10 5.41 14.18 -3.62
N SER A 11 5.19 13.77 -4.87
CA SER A 11 3.85 13.57 -5.45
C SER A 11 3.73 12.19 -6.08
N TYR A 12 2.64 11.48 -5.76
CA TYR A 12 2.26 10.24 -6.43
C TYR A 12 0.76 9.97 -6.31
N ASN A 13 0.02 10.20 -7.41
CA ASN A 13 -1.39 9.83 -7.60
C ASN A 13 -2.36 10.32 -6.52
N LYS A 14 -2.23 11.57 -6.06
CA LYS A 14 -3.21 12.21 -5.15
C LYS A 14 -3.86 13.46 -5.74
N PRO A 15 -4.68 13.31 -6.80
CA PRO A 15 -5.29 14.45 -7.48
C PRO A 15 -6.21 15.27 -6.56
N LYS A 16 -6.83 14.64 -5.55
CA LYS A 16 -7.74 15.30 -4.60
C LYS A 16 -7.05 16.30 -3.66
N THR A 17 -5.76 16.13 -3.41
CA THR A 17 -5.04 16.86 -2.35
C THR A 17 -3.81 17.64 -2.85
N ILE A 18 -3.18 17.23 -3.95
CA ILE A 18 -1.97 17.87 -4.47
C ILE A 18 -2.12 19.38 -4.69
N GLY A 19 -3.27 19.84 -5.21
CA GLY A 19 -3.54 21.26 -5.38
C GLY A 19 -3.51 22.02 -4.05
N LYS A 20 -4.13 21.47 -3.00
CA LYS A 20 -4.13 22.07 -1.65
C LYS A 20 -2.71 22.13 -1.06
N ALA A 21 -1.89 21.11 -1.31
CA ALA A 21 -0.50 21.09 -0.86
C ALA A 21 0.31 22.23 -1.50
N ILE A 22 0.23 22.38 -2.83
CA ILE A 22 0.92 23.45 -3.58
C ILE A 22 0.43 24.84 -3.15
N GLU A 23 -0.88 25.03 -3.06
CA GLU A 23 -1.49 26.29 -2.59
C GLU A 23 -1.02 26.66 -1.17
N SER A 24 -0.79 25.67 -0.30
CA SER A 24 -0.32 25.93 1.06
C SER A 24 1.09 26.53 1.11
N VAL A 25 1.91 26.28 0.09
CA VAL A 25 3.23 26.90 -0.09
C VAL A 25 3.10 28.29 -0.69
N LEU A 26 2.25 28.44 -1.72
CA LEU A 26 1.97 29.72 -2.36
C LEU A 26 1.46 30.77 -1.37
N ASN A 27 0.64 30.34 -0.42
CA ASN A 27 0.00 31.19 0.59
C ASN A 27 0.85 31.45 1.86
N GLN A 28 2.15 31.13 1.84
CA GLN A 28 3.04 31.42 2.96
C GLN A 28 3.27 32.93 3.11
N THR A 29 3.24 33.43 4.35
CA THR A 29 3.51 34.85 4.67
C THR A 29 4.98 35.24 4.43
N PHE A 30 5.88 34.26 4.48
CA PHE A 30 7.29 34.42 4.15
C PHE A 30 7.49 34.18 2.66
N GLY A 31 7.73 35.23 1.87
CA GLY A 31 7.73 35.13 0.40
C GLY A 31 8.99 34.55 -0.27
N ASN A 32 10.08 34.34 0.47
CA ASN A 32 11.37 33.93 -0.10
C ASN A 32 11.56 32.41 -0.04
N TRP A 33 10.92 31.69 -0.96
CA TRP A 33 10.98 30.24 -1.07
C TRP A 33 11.11 29.79 -2.52
N GLU A 34 11.52 28.53 -2.68
CA GLU A 34 11.43 27.76 -3.92
C GLU A 34 10.77 26.41 -3.61
N LEU A 35 10.02 25.87 -4.56
CA LEU A 35 9.27 24.62 -4.41
C LEU A 35 9.69 23.64 -5.50
N PHE A 36 10.22 22.50 -5.09
CA PHE A 36 10.48 21.36 -5.97
C PHE A 36 9.34 20.37 -5.85
N ILE A 37 8.59 20.18 -6.94
CA ILE A 37 7.55 19.15 -7.06
C ILE A 37 8.19 17.96 -7.74
N MET A 38 8.51 16.95 -6.94
CA MET A 38 9.11 15.69 -7.35
C MET A 38 8.00 14.66 -7.56
N ASP A 39 7.52 14.52 -8.80
CA ASP A 39 6.45 13.61 -9.16
C ASP A 39 6.98 12.24 -9.57
N ASP A 40 6.49 11.19 -8.92
CA ASP A 40 6.94 9.81 -9.16
C ASP A 40 6.20 9.16 -10.34
N ASN A 41 6.10 9.88 -11.45
CA ASN A 41 5.40 9.45 -12.66
C ASN A 41 3.91 9.15 -12.39
N SER A 42 3.19 10.16 -11.89
CA SER A 42 1.75 10.08 -11.62
C SER A 42 0.90 9.98 -12.89
N GLN A 43 -0.36 9.58 -12.73
CA GLN A 43 -1.33 9.61 -13.82
C GLN A 43 -1.71 11.03 -14.25
N LYS A 44 -2.31 11.11 -15.44
CA LYS A 44 -2.75 12.34 -16.11
C LYS A 44 -3.50 13.30 -15.18
N GLU A 45 -4.44 12.83 -14.36
CA GLU A 45 -5.24 13.68 -13.48
C GLU A 45 -4.39 14.47 -12.46
N THR A 46 -3.40 13.83 -11.86
CA THR A 46 -2.47 14.49 -10.90
C THR A 46 -1.56 15.46 -11.63
N VAL A 47 -1.00 15.03 -12.77
CA VAL A 47 -0.10 15.86 -13.59
C VAL A 47 -0.81 17.13 -14.07
N GLU A 48 -2.05 17.03 -14.55
CA GLU A 48 -2.84 18.18 -15.01
C GLU A 48 -3.09 19.21 -13.93
N ILE A 49 -3.18 18.81 -12.66
CA ILE A 49 -3.31 19.73 -11.53
C ILE A 49 -1.98 20.43 -11.27
N ILE A 50 -0.86 19.68 -11.25
CA ILE A 50 0.48 20.25 -11.06
C ILE A 50 0.80 21.28 -12.15
N GLN A 51 0.46 20.99 -13.41
CA GLN A 51 0.74 21.88 -14.55
C GLN A 51 0.06 23.25 -14.45
N ARG A 52 -0.96 23.42 -13.61
CA ARG A 52 -1.60 24.73 -13.37
C ARG A 52 -0.66 25.70 -12.63
N TYR A 53 0.36 25.18 -11.95
CA TYR A 53 1.22 25.94 -11.04
C TYR A 53 2.62 26.21 -11.60
N VAL A 54 3.07 25.48 -12.63
CA VAL A 54 4.46 25.52 -13.11
C VAL A 54 4.86 26.84 -13.80
N ASN A 55 3.91 27.75 -14.03
CA ASN A 55 4.20 29.10 -14.53
C ASN A 55 4.77 30.04 -13.45
N ASP A 56 4.65 29.70 -12.15
CA ASP A 56 5.35 30.44 -11.10
C ASP A 56 6.85 30.10 -11.15
N PRO A 57 7.75 31.10 -11.33
CA PRO A 57 9.17 30.85 -11.52
C PRO A 57 9.88 30.26 -10.28
N ARG A 58 9.22 30.26 -9.11
CA ARG A 58 9.71 29.63 -7.89
C ARG A 58 9.38 28.14 -7.82
N ILE A 59 8.57 27.62 -8.74
CA ILE A 59 8.13 26.22 -8.78
C ILE A 59 8.93 25.45 -9.84
N HIS A 60 9.53 24.34 -9.42
CA HIS A 60 10.32 23.45 -10.24
C HIS A 60 9.66 22.06 -10.26
N TYR A 61 9.07 21.69 -11.39
CA TYR A 61 8.46 20.38 -11.59
C TYR A 61 9.44 19.40 -12.21
N ILE A 62 9.62 18.24 -11.58
CA ILE A 62 10.48 17.15 -12.06
C ILE A 62 9.68 15.86 -12.00
N ASN A 63 9.58 15.15 -13.13
CA ASN A 63 8.97 13.83 -13.21
C ASN A 63 10.05 12.76 -13.24
N SER A 64 9.88 11.70 -12.45
CA SER A 64 10.90 10.64 -12.34
C SER A 64 10.96 9.70 -13.56
N HIS A 65 9.91 9.67 -14.37
CA HIS A 65 9.72 8.73 -15.49
C HIS A 65 9.92 7.25 -15.11
N ILE A 66 9.77 6.93 -13.82
CA ILE A 66 10.00 5.57 -13.31
C ILE A 66 8.99 4.59 -13.90
N GLN A 67 9.45 3.37 -14.17
CA GLN A 67 8.60 2.25 -14.54
C GLN A 67 7.99 1.60 -13.29
N ASP A 68 6.76 1.15 -13.42
CA ASP A 68 6.00 0.49 -12.35
C ASP A 68 6.74 -0.71 -11.71
N SER A 69 7.48 -1.47 -12.52
CA SER A 69 8.30 -2.61 -12.06
C SER A 69 9.51 -2.20 -11.20
N GLU A 70 9.91 -0.94 -11.22
CA GLU A 70 11.05 -0.42 -10.48
C GLU A 70 10.66 0.28 -9.18
N ARG A 71 9.36 0.52 -8.98
CA ARG A 71 8.84 1.29 -7.85
C ARG A 71 9.27 0.73 -6.50
N TYR A 72 9.40 -0.58 -6.34
CA TYR A 72 9.77 -1.19 -5.06
C TYR A 72 11.30 -1.42 -4.88
N LYS A 73 12.14 -1.01 -5.83
CA LYS A 73 13.60 -1.19 -5.75
C LYS A 73 14.27 -0.26 -4.74
N THR A 74 13.71 0.93 -4.54
CA THR A 74 14.20 1.94 -3.58
C THR A 74 13.01 2.62 -2.91
N THR A 75 13.16 3.10 -1.68
CA THR A 75 12.14 3.95 -1.03
C THR A 75 11.94 5.23 -1.84
N ARG A 76 10.89 5.27 -2.66
CA ARG A 76 10.79 6.22 -3.78
C ARG A 76 10.84 7.68 -3.38
N TYR A 77 10.10 8.06 -2.35
CA TYR A 77 10.11 9.44 -1.86
C TYR A 77 11.50 9.85 -1.34
N ALA A 78 12.26 8.94 -0.73
CA ALA A 78 13.64 9.20 -0.32
C ALA A 78 14.56 9.39 -1.55
N THR A 79 14.42 8.57 -2.59
CA THR A 79 15.16 8.75 -3.85
C THR A 79 14.85 10.11 -4.50
N LEU A 80 13.57 10.51 -4.55
CA LEU A 80 13.15 11.80 -5.10
C LEU A 80 13.67 12.98 -4.29
N ILE A 81 13.67 12.88 -2.96
CA ILE A 81 14.23 13.91 -2.10
C ILE A 81 15.74 14.02 -2.29
N ASN A 82 16.45 12.89 -2.38
CA ASN A 82 17.89 12.85 -2.68
C ASN A 82 18.21 13.51 -4.03
N GLU A 83 17.35 13.32 -5.02
CA GLU A 83 17.49 13.97 -6.33
C GLU A 83 17.26 15.50 -6.25
N ALA A 84 16.35 15.95 -5.38
CA ALA A 84 15.97 17.35 -5.25
C ALA A 84 16.99 18.18 -4.45
N ILE A 85 17.50 17.64 -3.32
CA ILE A 85 18.36 18.40 -2.39
C ILE A 85 19.52 19.13 -3.09
N PRO A 86 20.31 18.50 -4.00
CA PRO A 86 21.40 19.16 -4.70
C PRO A 86 20.97 20.29 -5.65
N LYS A 87 19.72 20.27 -6.12
CA LYS A 87 19.17 21.28 -7.05
C LYS A 87 18.66 22.53 -6.34
N THR A 88 18.37 22.41 -5.05
CA THR A 88 17.81 23.51 -4.26
C THR A 88 18.87 24.51 -3.78
N LYS A 89 18.51 25.77 -3.55
CA LYS A 89 19.38 26.90 -3.19
C LYS A 89 19.14 27.42 -1.77
N GLY A 90 18.16 26.86 -1.06
CA GLY A 90 17.74 27.30 0.25
C GLY A 90 18.81 27.15 1.32
N LYS A 91 18.87 28.16 2.20
CA LYS A 91 19.58 28.06 3.49
C LYS A 91 18.89 27.03 4.38
N TYR A 92 17.57 26.93 4.26
CA TYR A 92 16.72 26.02 5.00
C TYR A 92 15.97 25.10 4.06
N ILE A 93 15.82 23.85 4.46
CA ILE A 93 15.14 22.79 3.70
C ILE A 93 13.97 22.26 4.54
N THR A 94 12.85 22.03 3.88
CA THR A 94 11.63 21.46 4.47
C THR A 94 10.95 20.51 3.49
N TYR A 95 10.17 19.57 4.03
CA TYR A 95 9.55 18.52 3.24
C TYR A 95 8.04 18.61 3.27
N LEU A 96 7.39 18.31 2.14
CA LEU A 96 5.95 18.31 1.98
C LEU A 96 5.52 17.05 1.21
N THR A 97 4.36 16.51 1.51
CA THR A 97 3.72 15.47 0.72
C THR A 97 2.45 16.01 0.09
N ASP A 98 2.02 15.36 -0.98
CA ASP A 98 0.81 15.67 -1.75
C ASP A 98 -0.52 15.50 -0.98
N ASP A 99 -0.51 14.98 0.24
CA ASP A 99 -1.64 14.88 1.18
C ASP A 99 -1.49 15.74 2.45
N ASN A 100 -0.54 16.66 2.46
CA ASN A 100 -0.26 17.55 3.59
C ASN A 100 -0.45 19.02 3.21
N ILE A 101 -0.77 19.86 4.20
CA ILE A 101 -1.05 21.29 4.01
C ILE A 101 -0.27 22.08 5.06
N PHE A 102 0.49 23.09 4.65
CA PHE A 102 1.13 24.03 5.57
C PHE A 102 0.19 25.16 6.01
N PHE A 103 0.30 25.56 7.27
CA PHE A 103 -0.34 26.80 7.73
C PHE A 103 0.43 28.04 7.24
N PRO A 104 -0.23 29.18 6.97
CA PRO A 104 0.39 30.35 6.31
C PRO A 104 1.65 30.92 6.97
N LYS A 105 1.78 30.81 8.30
CA LYS A 105 2.91 31.36 9.06
C LYS A 105 4.05 30.36 9.31
N ARG A 106 3.97 29.15 8.73
CA ARG A 106 4.92 28.07 9.01
C ARG A 106 6.37 28.50 8.76
N PHE A 107 6.65 29.05 7.58
CA PHE A 107 8.02 29.43 7.21
C PHE A 107 8.55 30.56 8.07
N GLU A 108 7.77 31.62 8.28
CA GLU A 108 8.14 32.75 9.13
C GLU A 108 8.52 32.29 10.54
N MET A 109 7.72 31.40 11.14
CA MET A 109 7.96 30.90 12.49
C MET A 109 9.18 29.98 12.59
N MET A 110 9.36 29.06 11.64
CA MET A 110 10.51 28.15 11.63
C MET A 110 11.83 28.88 11.34
N VAL A 111 11.84 29.76 10.34
CA VAL A 111 13.00 30.57 9.98
C VAL A 111 13.40 31.47 11.14
N LYS A 112 12.45 32.13 11.81
CA LYS A 112 12.73 32.99 12.97
C LYS A 112 13.52 32.24 14.06
N VAL A 113 13.13 31.01 14.39
CA VAL A 113 13.85 30.22 15.41
C VAL A 113 15.26 29.88 14.95
N LEU A 114 15.43 29.44 13.70
CA LEU A 114 16.72 29.03 13.15
C LEU A 114 17.68 30.22 12.96
N ASP A 115 17.20 31.39 12.55
CA ASP A 115 18.02 32.60 12.38
C ASP A 115 18.43 33.23 13.71
N GLN A 116 17.54 33.22 14.71
CA GLN A 116 17.81 33.81 16.02
C GLN A 116 18.71 32.93 16.90
N ASN A 117 18.89 31.65 16.56
CA ASN A 117 19.63 30.70 17.37
C ASN A 117 20.63 29.91 16.50
N PRO A 118 21.85 30.42 16.25
CA PRO A 118 22.83 29.78 15.37
C PRO A 118 23.27 28.36 15.77
N ASN A 119 23.00 27.94 17.02
CA ASN A 119 23.28 26.59 17.50
C ASN A 119 22.16 25.57 17.17
N ILE A 120 20.99 26.04 16.73
CA ILE A 120 19.82 25.25 16.36
C ILE A 120 19.84 25.07 14.84
N GLU A 121 19.95 23.82 14.39
CA GLU A 121 20.00 23.47 12.97
C GLU A 121 18.75 22.73 12.51
N ILE A 122 17.89 22.29 13.45
CA ILE A 122 16.66 21.53 13.18
C ILE A 122 15.54 22.02 14.11
N VAL A 123 14.39 22.34 13.54
CA VAL A 123 13.15 22.62 14.27
C VAL A 123 12.03 21.70 13.80
N TYR A 124 11.08 21.43 14.69
CA TYR A 124 9.88 20.67 14.37
C TYR A 124 8.65 21.24 15.07
N SER A 125 7.47 21.03 14.51
CA SER A 125 6.23 21.64 14.98
C SER A 125 5.18 20.62 15.40
N GLN A 126 4.05 21.10 15.92
CA GLN A 126 2.88 20.25 16.11
C GLN A 126 2.18 20.04 14.75
N GLN A 127 1.49 18.92 14.61
CA GLN A 127 0.74 18.60 13.40
C GLN A 127 -0.71 18.26 13.75
N LEU A 128 -1.65 18.81 12.98
CA LEU A 128 -3.04 18.38 13.02
C LEU A 128 -3.21 17.19 12.07
N VAL A 129 -3.71 16.07 12.56
CA VAL A 129 -4.03 14.89 11.75
C VAL A 129 -5.54 14.82 11.59
N THR A 130 -6.03 14.88 10.36
CA THR A 130 -7.46 14.91 10.04
C THR A 130 -7.81 13.68 9.22
N TRP A 131 -8.71 12.84 9.73
CA TRP A 131 -9.24 11.69 8.98
C TRP A 131 -10.52 12.09 8.28
N LEU A 132 -10.59 11.75 7.00
CA LEU A 132 -11.68 12.12 6.11
C LEU A 132 -12.50 10.89 5.73
N ASP A 133 -13.81 11.05 5.57
CA ASP A 133 -14.68 10.02 5.01
C ASP A 133 -14.54 9.95 3.47
N GLU A 134 -15.32 9.08 2.83
CA GLU A 134 -15.31 8.91 1.37
C GLU A 134 -15.77 10.16 0.60
N ASN A 135 -16.51 11.06 1.25
CA ASN A 135 -17.02 12.31 0.69
C ASN A 135 -16.13 13.52 1.03
N GLY A 136 -15.03 13.32 1.76
CA GLY A 136 -14.13 14.38 2.22
C GLY A 136 -14.59 15.11 3.47
N GLY A 137 -15.64 14.63 4.15
CA GLY A 137 -16.07 15.11 5.46
C GLY A 137 -15.11 14.69 6.57
N VAL A 138 -15.00 15.49 7.64
CA VAL A 138 -14.11 15.19 8.77
C VAL A 138 -14.73 14.13 9.68
N GLU A 139 -14.11 12.96 9.78
CA GLU A 139 -14.49 11.89 10.71
C GLU A 139 -13.92 12.12 12.10
N ARG A 140 -12.63 12.48 12.17
CA ARG A 140 -11.93 12.76 13.44
C ARG A 140 -10.71 13.62 13.22
N GLU A 141 -10.26 14.24 14.31
CA GLU A 141 -9.01 15.01 14.37
C GLU A 141 -8.18 14.62 15.59
N ALA A 142 -6.86 14.73 15.45
CA ALA A 142 -5.93 14.57 16.57
C ALA A 142 -4.73 15.49 16.37
N VAL A 143 -4.08 15.89 17.47
CA VAL A 143 -2.88 16.71 17.42
C VAL A 143 -1.67 15.86 17.80
N ARG A 144 -0.71 15.73 16.89
CA ARG A 144 0.64 15.26 17.20
C ARG A 144 1.39 16.39 17.89
N ARG A 145 1.55 16.28 19.19
CA ARG A 145 2.20 17.30 20.03
C ARG A 145 3.73 17.21 19.93
N THR A 146 4.40 18.31 20.28
CA THR A 146 5.86 18.33 20.47
C THR A 146 6.22 17.87 21.89
N TYR A 147 7.38 17.23 22.03
CA TYR A 147 7.82 16.55 23.27
C TYR A 147 9.13 17.12 23.85
N GLY A 148 9.42 18.40 23.60
CA GLY A 148 10.68 19.01 24.03
C GLY A 148 11.80 18.85 22.99
N ILE A 149 13.05 18.94 23.42
CA ILE A 149 14.22 18.73 22.57
C ILE A 149 14.41 17.22 22.37
N LEU A 150 14.49 16.76 21.12
CA LEU A 150 14.55 15.34 20.79
C LEU A 150 15.90 14.94 20.18
N THR A 151 16.50 13.88 20.74
CA THR A 151 17.63 13.14 20.14
C THR A 151 17.19 11.84 19.46
N ASN A 152 15.94 11.41 19.66
CA ASN A 152 15.31 10.26 19.02
C ASN A 152 13.87 10.62 18.58
N PRO A 153 13.68 11.29 17.44
CA PRO A 153 12.38 11.76 16.95
C PRO A 153 11.60 10.70 16.15
N SER A 154 12.17 9.51 15.90
CA SER A 154 11.52 8.45 15.13
C SER A 154 10.16 8.07 15.73
N GLY A 155 9.11 8.08 14.90
CA GLY A 155 7.72 7.84 15.34
C GLY A 155 7.05 9.00 16.09
N LEU A 156 7.82 9.99 16.56
CA LEU A 156 7.33 11.16 17.27
C LEU A 156 7.08 12.35 16.32
N VAL A 157 7.96 12.54 15.35
CA VAL A 157 7.95 13.67 14.41
C VAL A 157 7.63 13.16 13.01
N ASP A 158 6.62 13.75 12.39
CA ASP A 158 6.18 13.41 11.03
C ASP A 158 7.07 14.08 9.97
N HIS A 159 7.14 13.45 8.80
CA HIS A 159 7.83 13.92 7.59
C HIS A 159 7.65 15.41 7.31
N CYS A 160 6.41 15.92 7.39
CA CYS A 160 6.08 17.28 6.97
C CYS A 160 6.28 18.35 8.07
N SER A 161 6.57 17.94 9.30
CA SER A 161 6.53 18.85 10.45
C SER A 161 7.87 19.48 10.81
N ILE A 162 8.86 19.44 9.91
CA ILE A 162 10.23 19.86 10.22
C ILE A 162 10.78 20.92 9.27
N MET A 163 11.83 21.61 9.73
CA MET A 163 12.72 22.39 8.87
C MET A 163 14.13 22.27 9.44
N HIS A 164 15.12 22.09 8.57
CA HIS A 164 16.53 22.03 8.97
C HIS A 164 17.39 22.92 8.08
N SER A 165 18.62 23.22 8.52
CA SER A 165 19.59 23.94 7.70
C SER A 165 20.13 23.08 6.57
N ARG A 166 20.57 23.71 5.49
CA ARG A 166 21.33 23.02 4.43
C ARG A 166 22.60 22.38 4.97
N LYS A 167 23.31 23.08 5.86
CA LYS A 167 24.57 22.62 6.45
C LYS A 167 24.46 21.22 7.05
N ILE A 168 23.40 20.93 7.82
CA ILE A 168 23.25 19.60 8.42
C ILE A 168 22.91 18.51 7.40
N ALA A 169 22.26 18.84 6.28
CA ALA A 169 22.08 17.88 5.19
C ALA A 169 23.40 17.57 4.48
N ASP A 170 24.26 18.58 4.30
CA ASP A 170 25.61 18.39 3.76
C ASP A 170 26.48 17.54 4.70
N ASP A 171 26.39 17.77 6.02
CA ASP A 171 27.05 16.95 7.06
C ASP A 171 26.59 15.47 6.97
N VAL A 172 25.28 15.22 6.76
CA VAL A 172 24.74 13.88 6.52
C VAL A 172 25.30 13.27 5.23
N PHE A 173 25.31 14.01 4.13
CA PHE A 173 25.84 13.50 2.86
C PHE A 173 27.31 13.10 2.96
N ASN A 174 28.13 13.92 3.63
CA ASN A 174 29.56 13.65 3.82
C ASN A 174 29.82 12.39 4.64
N GLU A 175 28.94 12.07 5.60
CA GLU A 175 29.06 10.88 6.45
C GLU A 175 28.54 9.61 5.76
N TYR A 176 27.41 9.69 5.06
CA TYR A 176 26.68 8.52 4.57
C TYR A 176 26.73 8.32 3.05
N GLY A 177 27.34 9.25 2.29
CA GLY A 177 27.35 9.26 0.83
C GLY A 177 25.98 9.50 0.17
N SER A 178 24.96 9.82 0.97
CA SER A 178 23.57 10.07 0.55
C SER A 178 22.86 10.89 1.64
N PHE A 179 21.80 11.63 1.30
CA PHE A 179 21.02 12.36 2.30
C PHE A 179 20.05 11.40 3.01
N TRP A 180 18.92 11.12 2.37
CA TRP A 180 17.92 10.15 2.83
C TRP A 180 18.35 8.73 2.52
N ASP A 181 18.00 7.80 3.41
CA ASP A 181 18.20 6.37 3.19
C ASP A 181 17.09 5.82 2.29
N ASP A 182 17.40 5.59 1.02
CA ASP A 182 16.45 5.06 0.05
C ASP A 182 16.47 3.53 -0.07
N ASN A 183 17.10 2.82 0.87
CA ASN A 183 17.02 1.37 0.91
C ASN A 183 15.54 0.94 1.04
N PRO A 184 15.06 -0.02 0.23
CA PRO A 184 13.66 -0.46 0.25
C PRO A 184 13.22 -1.07 1.59
N VAL A 185 14.15 -1.48 2.46
CA VAL A 185 13.79 -1.89 3.84
C VAL A 185 13.16 -0.77 4.66
N ASN A 186 13.44 0.48 4.28
CA ASN A 186 12.95 1.68 4.96
C ASN A 186 11.66 2.24 4.34
N TRP A 187 10.97 1.48 3.47
CA TRP A 187 9.82 2.00 2.71
C TRP A 187 8.73 2.61 3.60
N PHE A 188 8.52 2.04 4.79
CA PHE A 188 7.47 2.43 5.70
C PHE A 188 7.88 3.54 6.67
N ASN A 189 9.17 3.87 6.74
CA ASN A 189 9.78 4.67 7.81
C ASN A 189 11.02 5.46 7.33
N GLY A 190 11.10 5.80 6.04
CA GLY A 190 12.24 6.51 5.47
C GLY A 190 12.49 7.90 6.09
N ASP A 191 11.45 8.55 6.62
CA ASP A 191 11.57 9.77 7.43
C ASP A 191 12.30 9.50 8.74
N ALA A 192 11.90 8.46 9.48
CA ALA A 192 12.59 8.03 10.70
C ALA A 192 14.04 7.61 10.43
N ALA A 193 14.32 6.96 9.30
CA ALA A 193 15.68 6.62 8.89
C ALA A 193 16.53 7.88 8.65
N PHE A 194 15.98 8.91 7.99
CA PHE A 194 16.66 10.19 7.81
C PHE A 194 16.82 10.96 9.13
N TRP A 195 15.82 10.92 10.02
CA TRP A 195 15.92 11.52 11.34
C TRP A 195 17.09 10.97 12.14
N ASN A 196 17.32 9.65 12.11
CA ASN A 196 18.46 9.03 12.77
C ASN A 196 19.81 9.53 12.21
N ARG A 197 19.87 9.87 10.92
CA ARG A 197 21.08 10.48 10.33
C ARG A 197 21.27 11.91 10.82
N LEU A 198 20.20 12.71 10.86
CA LEU A 198 20.26 14.10 11.34
C LEU A 198 20.63 14.19 12.83
N THR A 199 20.08 13.32 13.69
CA THR A 199 20.32 13.38 15.14
C THR A 199 21.73 12.97 15.56
N LYS A 200 22.51 12.36 14.66
CA LYS A 200 23.95 12.18 14.85
C LYS A 200 24.68 13.51 14.99
N PHE A 201 24.15 14.59 14.40
CA PHE A 201 24.77 15.90 14.39
C PHE A 201 24.09 16.89 15.34
N LYS A 202 22.75 16.97 15.33
CA LYS A 202 21.99 17.97 16.13
C LYS A 202 20.62 17.45 16.57
N PRO A 203 20.12 17.86 17.75
CA PRO A 203 18.78 17.50 18.19
C PRO A 203 17.70 18.36 17.51
N PHE A 204 16.46 17.89 17.59
CA PHE A 204 15.28 18.58 17.06
C PHE A 204 14.70 19.51 18.12
N TYR A 205 14.49 20.79 17.79
CA TYR A 205 13.94 21.78 18.70
C TYR A 205 12.45 22.05 18.45
N PRO A 206 11.61 22.05 19.50
CA PRO A 206 10.16 22.11 19.33
C PRO A 206 9.67 23.54 19.10
N ILE A 207 8.73 23.69 18.17
CA ILE A 207 7.85 24.85 18.04
C ILE A 207 6.46 24.40 18.50
N ARG A 208 5.96 24.98 19.59
CA ARG A 208 4.68 24.60 20.21
C ARG A 208 3.48 25.24 19.51
N THR A 209 3.40 25.04 18.20
CA THR A 209 2.34 25.56 17.34
C THR A 209 2.05 24.53 16.26
N ILE A 210 0.78 24.39 15.89
CA ILE A 210 0.37 23.58 14.75
C ILE A 210 0.75 24.35 13.49
N LEU A 211 1.71 23.82 12.70
CA LEU A 211 2.15 24.47 11.46
C LEU A 211 1.87 23.66 10.20
N ASP A 212 1.34 22.45 10.33
CA ASP A 212 0.91 21.61 9.21
C ASP A 212 -0.28 20.71 9.57
N ILE A 213 -1.00 20.28 8.53
CA ILE A 213 -2.12 19.34 8.57
C ILE A 213 -1.77 18.13 7.70
N ALA A 214 -1.90 16.93 8.26
CA ALA A 214 -1.88 15.68 7.51
C ALA A 214 -3.31 15.20 7.25
N LEU A 215 -3.69 15.09 5.98
CA LEU A 215 -4.99 14.55 5.58
C LEU A 215 -4.92 13.03 5.43
N LYS A 216 -5.89 12.32 6.00
CA LYS A 216 -6.01 10.85 5.98
C LYS A 216 -7.35 10.42 5.39
N ASP A 217 -7.45 10.52 4.07
CA ASP A 217 -8.59 10.00 3.31
C ASP A 217 -8.59 8.45 3.26
N PRO A 218 -9.67 7.80 2.80
CA PRO A 218 -9.74 6.34 2.73
C PRO A 218 -8.67 5.66 1.85
N GLU A 219 -8.09 6.39 0.90
CA GLU A 219 -7.06 5.92 -0.04
C GLU A 219 -5.64 6.18 0.46
N SER A 220 -5.50 6.83 1.62
CA SER A 220 -4.23 7.11 2.26
C SER A 220 -3.53 5.81 2.64
N PHE A 221 -2.21 5.78 2.41
CA PHE A 221 -1.38 4.61 2.61
C PHE A 221 -1.63 3.90 3.95
N GLN A 222 -1.68 4.64 5.06
CA GLN A 222 -1.86 4.06 6.39
C GLN A 222 -3.21 3.33 6.52
N ARG A 223 -4.29 3.88 5.96
CA ARG A 223 -5.62 3.24 6.00
C ARG A 223 -5.68 2.01 5.10
N LEU A 224 -5.13 2.11 3.89
CA LEU A 224 -5.06 0.97 2.98
C LEU A 224 -4.18 -0.16 3.54
N TYR A 225 -3.10 0.17 4.27
CA TYR A 225 -2.17 -0.79 4.86
C TYR A 225 -2.68 -1.46 6.15
N THR A 226 -3.59 -0.81 6.87
CA THR A 226 -4.11 -1.32 8.15
C THR A 226 -4.71 -2.72 7.93
N HIS A 227 -4.29 -3.68 8.76
CA HIS A 227 -4.69 -5.09 8.70
C HIS A 227 -4.31 -5.85 7.41
N LEU A 228 -3.41 -5.33 6.59
CA LEU A 228 -2.85 -6.12 5.48
C LEU A 228 -1.78 -7.10 5.97
N PRO A 229 -1.86 -8.39 5.63
CA PRO A 229 -0.87 -9.35 6.08
C PRO A 229 0.41 -9.23 5.25
N LYS A 230 1.57 -9.51 5.85
CA LYS A 230 2.88 -9.46 5.17
C LYS A 230 2.88 -10.14 3.79
N LYS A 231 2.14 -11.25 3.63
CA LYS A 231 1.83 -11.88 2.35
C LYS A 231 0.32 -11.99 2.19
N ILE A 232 -0.21 -11.48 1.09
CA ILE A 232 -1.59 -11.71 0.63
C ILE A 232 -1.72 -13.18 0.18
N PRO A 233 -2.77 -13.90 0.63
CA PRO A 233 -3.11 -15.24 0.15
C PRO A 233 -3.34 -15.30 -1.37
N ASN A 234 -2.95 -16.41 -2.00
CA ASN A 234 -3.35 -16.70 -3.38
C ASN A 234 -4.88 -16.66 -3.52
N GLY A 235 -5.38 -16.31 -4.70
CA GLY A 235 -6.81 -16.19 -5.01
C GLY A 235 -7.42 -14.82 -4.70
N THR A 236 -6.69 -13.95 -3.97
CA THR A 236 -7.19 -12.63 -3.56
C THR A 236 -7.18 -11.65 -4.73
N LEU A 237 -8.32 -10.98 -4.97
CA LEU A 237 -8.43 -9.86 -5.89
C LEU A 237 -7.97 -8.57 -5.20
N VAL A 238 -7.09 -7.84 -5.86
CA VAL A 238 -6.52 -6.61 -5.30
C VAL A 238 -6.52 -5.48 -6.32
N ARG A 239 -6.61 -4.26 -5.82
CA ARG A 239 -6.47 -3.03 -6.61
C ARG A 239 -5.60 -2.04 -5.83
N GLY A 240 -4.69 -1.39 -6.56
CA GLY A 240 -3.87 -0.29 -6.06
C GLY A 240 -4.64 1.03 -5.98
N LEU A 241 -3.92 2.14 -6.15
CA LEU A 241 -4.52 3.47 -6.39
C LEU A 241 -4.99 3.62 -7.85
N PHE A 242 -4.47 2.79 -8.75
CA PHE A 242 -4.88 2.73 -10.15
C PHE A 242 -6.19 1.95 -10.37
N SER A 243 -6.75 2.05 -11.57
CA SER A 243 -8.00 1.35 -11.96
C SER A 243 -7.83 -0.16 -12.15
N ASP A 244 -6.63 -0.61 -12.52
CA ASP A 244 -6.34 -2.00 -12.85
C ASP A 244 -6.59 -2.96 -11.67
N VAL A 245 -7.20 -4.10 -11.96
CA VAL A 245 -7.44 -5.17 -10.97
C VAL A 245 -6.47 -6.31 -11.22
N TYR A 246 -5.94 -6.85 -10.13
CA TYR A 246 -5.01 -7.97 -10.15
C TYR A 246 -5.55 -9.11 -9.31
N ILE A 247 -5.18 -10.34 -9.65
CA ILE A 247 -5.26 -11.48 -8.73
C ILE A 247 -3.86 -11.80 -8.21
N ILE A 248 -3.73 -12.06 -6.91
CA ILE A 248 -2.52 -12.65 -6.36
C ILE A 248 -2.60 -14.16 -6.56
N ASP A 249 -1.67 -14.72 -7.31
CA ASP A 249 -1.65 -16.14 -7.64
C ASP A 249 -0.19 -16.61 -7.77
N ASN A 250 0.16 -17.69 -7.07
CA ASN A 250 1.54 -18.16 -6.89
C ASN A 250 2.51 -17.03 -6.48
N GLN A 251 2.08 -16.15 -5.56
CA GLN A 251 2.84 -14.98 -5.11
C GLN A 251 3.27 -14.03 -6.24
N LYS A 252 2.57 -14.04 -7.37
CA LYS A 252 2.68 -13.05 -8.43
C LYS A 252 1.40 -12.24 -8.49
N ARG A 253 1.50 -10.99 -8.91
CA ARG A 253 0.33 -10.18 -9.28
C ARG A 253 0.06 -10.39 -10.76
N ARG A 254 -1.16 -10.73 -11.11
CA ARG A 254 -1.57 -11.01 -12.49
C ARG A 254 -2.68 -10.05 -12.86
N LYS A 255 -2.42 -9.15 -13.81
CA LYS A 255 -3.40 -8.16 -14.28
C LYS A 255 -4.59 -8.87 -14.91
N ILE A 256 -5.81 -8.47 -14.55
CA ILE A 256 -7.05 -9.06 -15.06
C ILE A 256 -7.62 -8.13 -16.13
N SER A 257 -7.85 -8.67 -17.33
CA SER A 257 -8.47 -7.91 -18.41
C SER A 257 -9.98 -7.77 -18.16
N GLN A 258 -10.53 -6.61 -18.50
CA GLN A 258 -11.93 -6.26 -18.21
C GLN A 258 -12.93 -7.22 -18.87
N ASP A 259 -12.61 -7.73 -20.07
CA ASP A 259 -13.44 -8.68 -20.82
C ASP A 259 -13.51 -10.07 -20.19
N VAL A 260 -12.56 -10.41 -19.31
CA VAL A 260 -12.47 -11.69 -18.60
C VAL A 260 -12.95 -11.61 -17.16
N PHE A 261 -12.94 -10.43 -16.52
CA PHE A 261 -13.32 -10.26 -15.11
C PHE A 261 -14.63 -10.98 -14.73
N TYR A 262 -15.71 -10.69 -15.45
CA TYR A 262 -17.01 -11.32 -15.18
C TYR A 262 -17.13 -12.76 -15.71
N LYS A 263 -16.38 -13.12 -16.76
CA LYS A 263 -16.32 -14.52 -17.25
C LYS A 263 -15.70 -15.43 -16.20
N MET A 264 -14.71 -14.92 -15.46
CA MET A 264 -14.08 -15.58 -14.31
C MET A 264 -14.92 -15.58 -13.04
N LYS A 265 -16.15 -15.06 -13.09
CA LYS A 265 -17.05 -14.93 -11.92
C LYS A 265 -16.43 -14.12 -10.78
N PHE A 266 -15.57 -13.17 -11.11
CA PHE A 266 -15.12 -12.18 -10.14
C PHE A 266 -16.20 -11.12 -9.94
N HIS A 267 -16.27 -10.61 -8.72
CA HIS A 267 -17.20 -9.56 -8.35
C HIS A 267 -16.46 -8.35 -7.73
N PRO A 268 -16.89 -7.10 -8.00
CA PRO A 268 -16.19 -5.92 -7.51
C PRO A 268 -16.09 -5.80 -5.99
N ASP A 269 -17.06 -6.33 -5.24
CA ASP A 269 -17.10 -6.38 -3.78
C ASP A 269 -16.00 -7.28 -3.18
N GLN A 270 -15.43 -8.19 -3.96
CA GLN A 270 -14.31 -9.03 -3.54
C GLN A 270 -12.96 -8.29 -3.64
N ILE A 271 -12.87 -7.16 -4.35
CA ILE A 271 -11.61 -6.46 -4.61
C ILE A 271 -11.12 -5.78 -3.33
N VAL A 272 -9.93 -6.16 -2.88
CA VAL A 272 -9.26 -5.56 -1.73
C VAL A 272 -8.41 -4.37 -2.21
N ARG A 273 -8.72 -3.16 -1.72
CA ARG A 273 -7.87 -2.00 -1.94
C ARG A 273 -6.61 -2.08 -1.08
N ILE A 274 -5.45 -1.95 -1.74
CA ILE A 274 -4.12 -2.00 -1.12
C ILE A 274 -3.26 -0.83 -1.61
N PRO A 275 -2.24 -0.40 -0.86
CA PRO A 275 -1.32 0.62 -1.34
C PRO A 275 -0.52 0.10 -2.54
N ASP A 276 -0.27 0.97 -3.54
CA ASP A 276 0.56 0.65 -4.70
C ASP A 276 1.91 0.02 -4.31
N PRO A 277 2.71 0.57 -3.39
CA PRO A 277 3.99 -0.04 -3.03
C PRO A 277 3.85 -1.49 -2.55
N PHE A 278 2.74 -1.79 -1.88
CA PHE A 278 2.45 -3.14 -1.40
C PHE A 278 2.01 -4.08 -2.53
N LEU A 279 1.34 -3.55 -3.56
CA LEU A 279 1.03 -4.29 -4.79
C LEU A 279 2.29 -4.56 -5.62
N PHE A 280 3.14 -3.55 -5.82
CA PHE A 280 4.35 -3.62 -6.64
C PHE A 280 5.47 -4.47 -6.02
N LYS A 281 5.38 -4.85 -4.73
CA LYS A 281 6.30 -5.84 -4.13
C LYS A 281 6.16 -7.25 -4.74
N TYR A 282 5.02 -7.55 -5.39
CA TYR A 282 4.80 -8.81 -6.08
C TYR A 282 5.29 -8.72 -7.52
N ASN A 283 6.11 -9.68 -7.93
CA ASN A 283 6.52 -9.78 -9.33
C ASN A 283 5.30 -9.96 -10.23
N GLU A 284 5.36 -9.35 -11.40
CA GLU A 284 4.31 -9.50 -12.41
C GLU A 284 4.30 -10.94 -12.96
N GLY A 285 3.11 -11.51 -13.04
CA GLY A 285 2.85 -12.79 -13.70
C GLY A 285 2.10 -12.58 -15.01
N PHE A 286 1.96 -13.66 -15.80
CA PHE A 286 1.15 -13.62 -17.01
C PHE A 286 -0.27 -13.12 -16.71
N PRO A 287 -0.83 -12.25 -17.56
CA PRO A 287 -2.15 -11.68 -17.34
C PRO A 287 -3.25 -12.75 -17.28
N VAL A 288 -4.40 -12.36 -16.74
CA VAL A 288 -5.66 -13.11 -16.81
C VAL A 288 -6.51 -12.47 -17.89
N ASP A 289 -6.24 -12.84 -19.13
CA ASP A 289 -6.96 -12.43 -20.34
C ASP A 289 -7.63 -13.64 -21.00
N SER A 290 -8.15 -13.50 -22.23
CA SER A 290 -8.88 -14.57 -22.89
C SER A 290 -8.07 -15.86 -23.11
N GLN A 291 -6.73 -15.80 -23.12
CA GLN A 291 -5.88 -16.96 -23.37
C GLN A 291 -5.96 -18.01 -22.26
N VAL A 292 -6.35 -17.62 -21.04
CA VAL A 292 -6.50 -18.54 -19.91
C VAL A 292 -7.55 -19.61 -20.16
N PHE A 293 -8.53 -19.38 -21.05
CA PHE A 293 -9.56 -20.36 -21.41
C PHE A 293 -9.09 -21.38 -22.46
N SER A 294 -7.92 -21.17 -23.06
CA SER A 294 -7.28 -22.10 -24.00
C SER A 294 -6.03 -22.77 -23.42
N ASP A 295 -5.40 -22.17 -22.40
CA ASP A 295 -4.20 -22.69 -21.76
C ASP A 295 -4.41 -22.82 -20.24
N PRO A 296 -4.64 -24.04 -19.72
CA PRO A 296 -4.84 -24.26 -18.29
C PRO A 296 -3.64 -23.90 -17.41
N SER A 297 -2.42 -23.80 -17.96
CA SER A 297 -1.25 -23.37 -17.19
C SER A 297 -1.33 -21.90 -16.76
N LEU A 298 -2.12 -21.10 -17.50
CA LEU A 298 -2.42 -19.71 -17.21
C LEU A 298 -3.71 -19.55 -16.40
N PHE A 299 -4.49 -20.60 -16.17
CA PHE A 299 -5.75 -20.46 -15.43
C PHE A 299 -5.49 -20.14 -13.95
N PRO A 300 -6.15 -19.14 -13.34
CA PRO A 300 -5.92 -18.79 -11.95
C PRO A 300 -6.39 -19.90 -10.99
N ASN A 301 -5.63 -20.13 -9.91
CA ASN A 301 -6.01 -21.08 -8.86
C ASN A 301 -7.30 -20.66 -8.11
N GLN A 302 -7.86 -21.61 -7.35
CA GLN A 302 -9.03 -21.46 -6.48
C GLN A 302 -10.33 -21.16 -7.23
N ARG A 303 -10.43 -21.62 -8.48
CA ARG A 303 -11.64 -21.45 -9.29
C ARG A 303 -12.46 -22.72 -9.33
N LEU A 304 -13.76 -22.58 -9.16
CA LEU A 304 -14.71 -23.64 -9.48
C LEU A 304 -14.89 -23.67 -11.00
N ILE A 305 -14.74 -24.84 -11.60
CA ILE A 305 -14.88 -25.03 -13.04
C ILE A 305 -15.86 -26.16 -13.34
N MET A 306 -16.60 -26.01 -14.43
CA MET A 306 -17.56 -27.01 -14.91
C MET A 306 -17.69 -26.92 -16.43
N SER A 307 -17.96 -28.05 -17.07
CA SER A 307 -18.36 -28.07 -18.48
C SER A 307 -19.89 -28.02 -18.61
N PRO A 308 -20.46 -27.27 -19.55
CA PRO A 308 -21.89 -27.34 -19.85
C PRO A 308 -22.36 -28.75 -20.26
N GLN A 309 -21.48 -29.58 -20.83
CA GLN A 309 -21.77 -30.93 -21.29
C GLN A 309 -21.59 -31.99 -20.19
N ASN A 310 -20.75 -31.72 -19.18
CA ASN A 310 -20.50 -32.60 -18.04
C ASN A 310 -20.75 -31.84 -16.73
N PRO A 311 -21.85 -32.13 -16.00
CA PRO A 311 -22.27 -31.36 -14.83
C PRO A 311 -21.41 -31.59 -13.58
N SER A 312 -20.30 -32.32 -13.68
CA SER A 312 -19.34 -32.48 -12.60
C SER A 312 -18.63 -31.17 -12.32
N VAL A 313 -18.62 -30.73 -11.06
CA VAL A 313 -17.91 -29.52 -10.64
C VAL A 313 -16.54 -29.88 -10.10
N TYR A 314 -15.53 -29.12 -10.51
CA TYR A 314 -14.17 -29.27 -10.03
C TYR A 314 -13.70 -27.98 -9.36
N ILE A 315 -12.80 -28.06 -8.39
CA ILE A 315 -11.96 -26.94 -8.00
C ILE A 315 -10.60 -27.06 -8.68
N PHE A 316 -10.16 -25.98 -9.33
CA PHE A 316 -8.83 -25.87 -9.92
C PHE A 316 -7.86 -25.31 -8.88
N GLN A 317 -6.91 -26.12 -8.44
CA GLN A 317 -5.85 -25.71 -7.52
C GLN A 317 -4.58 -26.52 -7.79
N ASN A 318 -3.43 -25.88 -7.65
CA ASN A 318 -2.12 -26.50 -7.84
C ASN A 318 -1.96 -27.19 -9.21
N HIS A 319 -2.47 -26.54 -10.27
CA HIS A 319 -2.45 -27.03 -11.66
C HIS A 319 -3.19 -28.35 -11.88
N LYS A 320 -4.13 -28.71 -10.99
CA LYS A 320 -4.96 -29.90 -11.09
C LYS A 320 -6.43 -29.55 -10.94
N LYS A 321 -7.30 -30.38 -11.52
CA LYS A 321 -8.74 -30.34 -11.29
C LYS A 321 -9.09 -31.39 -10.24
N HIS A 322 -9.76 -30.95 -9.17
CA HIS A 322 -10.18 -31.81 -8.07
C HIS A 322 -11.70 -31.90 -8.11
N LEU A 323 -12.22 -33.10 -8.39
CA LEU A 323 -13.67 -33.33 -8.44
C LEU A 323 -14.28 -33.02 -7.07
N ILE A 324 -15.30 -32.17 -7.02
CA ILE A 324 -16.14 -32.03 -5.83
C ILE A 324 -17.09 -33.23 -5.82
N ARG A 325 -16.88 -34.14 -4.86
CA ARG A 325 -17.42 -35.50 -4.90
C ARG A 325 -18.94 -35.53 -5.11
N ASN A 326 -19.65 -34.64 -4.41
CA ASN A 326 -21.10 -34.57 -4.41
C ASN A 326 -21.60 -33.22 -3.85
N ASP A 327 -22.92 -33.04 -3.83
CA ASP A 327 -23.56 -31.83 -3.32
C ASP A 327 -23.34 -31.59 -1.82
N LYS A 328 -23.08 -32.64 -1.04
CA LYS A 328 -22.77 -32.49 0.39
C LYS A 328 -21.39 -31.87 0.56
N ALA A 329 -20.37 -32.37 -0.12
CA ALA A 329 -19.04 -31.75 -0.14
C ALA A 329 -19.13 -30.29 -0.61
N PHE A 330 -19.93 -30.01 -1.65
CA PHE A 330 -20.15 -28.65 -2.14
C PHE A 330 -20.69 -27.70 -1.05
N LYS A 331 -21.66 -28.17 -0.25
CA LYS A 331 -22.28 -27.42 0.85
C LYS A 331 -21.37 -27.32 2.07
N ASP A 332 -20.66 -28.39 2.43
CA ASP A 332 -19.78 -28.45 3.60
C ASP A 332 -18.70 -27.35 3.53
N TYR A 333 -18.12 -27.12 2.34
CA TYR A 333 -17.14 -26.05 2.12
C TYR A 333 -17.75 -24.72 1.68
N LYS A 334 -19.09 -24.60 1.70
CA LYS A 334 -19.84 -23.38 1.39
C LYS A 334 -19.55 -22.76 0.02
N PHE A 335 -19.24 -23.60 -0.96
CA PHE A 335 -19.09 -23.14 -2.34
C PHE A 335 -20.39 -22.54 -2.87
N GLN A 336 -20.26 -21.61 -3.81
CA GLN A 336 -21.38 -20.90 -4.40
C GLN A 336 -21.49 -21.23 -5.89
N ARG A 337 -22.69 -21.61 -6.35
CA ARG A 337 -22.90 -21.98 -7.76
C ARG A 337 -22.64 -20.84 -8.73
N ASN A 338 -22.86 -19.59 -8.31
CA ASN A 338 -22.58 -18.39 -9.11
C ASN A 338 -21.07 -18.14 -9.33
N GLN A 339 -20.19 -18.80 -8.58
CA GLN A 339 -18.73 -18.74 -8.74
C GLN A 339 -18.19 -19.78 -9.74
N ILE A 340 -19.05 -20.65 -10.29
CA ILE A 340 -18.63 -21.67 -11.26
C ILE A 340 -18.32 -20.98 -12.60
N VAL A 341 -17.07 -21.12 -13.03
CA VAL A 341 -16.59 -20.71 -14.35
C VAL A 341 -16.86 -21.85 -15.33
N TYR A 342 -17.53 -21.55 -16.42
CA TYR A 342 -17.78 -22.54 -17.47
C TYR A 342 -16.59 -22.60 -18.43
N VAL A 343 -16.12 -23.81 -18.70
CA VAL A 343 -15.00 -24.11 -19.59
C VAL A 343 -15.38 -25.23 -20.56
N SER A 344 -14.65 -25.40 -21.67
CA SER A 344 -14.92 -26.50 -22.60
C SER A 344 -14.46 -27.85 -22.06
N ASP A 345 -15.00 -28.94 -22.60
CA ASP A 345 -14.53 -30.30 -22.30
C ASP A 345 -13.05 -30.49 -22.67
N ASP A 346 -12.62 -29.95 -23.81
CA ASP A 346 -11.21 -29.99 -24.24
C ASP A 346 -10.28 -29.29 -23.25
N PHE A 347 -10.74 -28.19 -22.64
CA PHE A 347 -9.99 -27.50 -21.59
C PHE A 347 -9.89 -28.36 -20.32
N LEU A 348 -10.99 -28.97 -19.88
CA LEU A 348 -10.98 -29.87 -18.73
C LEU A 348 -10.09 -31.11 -18.96
N ALA A 349 -10.08 -31.65 -20.17
CA ALA A 349 -9.28 -32.82 -20.54
C ALA A 349 -7.78 -32.55 -20.46
N GLN A 350 -7.34 -31.30 -20.68
CA GLN A 350 -5.93 -30.90 -20.57
C GLN A 350 -5.45 -30.77 -19.12
N ILE A 351 -6.35 -30.64 -18.15
CA ILE A 351 -5.99 -30.48 -16.74
C ILE A 351 -5.81 -31.85 -16.07
N PRO A 352 -4.66 -32.15 -15.45
CA PRO A 352 -4.47 -33.38 -14.69
C PRO A 352 -5.45 -33.51 -13.52
N ASP A 353 -5.93 -34.72 -13.27
CA ASP A 353 -6.79 -35.00 -12.12
C ASP A 353 -6.00 -34.96 -10.80
N GLY A 354 -6.61 -34.35 -9.80
CA GLY A 354 -6.18 -34.39 -8.40
C GLY A 354 -7.08 -35.31 -7.58
N LEU A 355 -6.74 -35.48 -6.29
CA LEU A 355 -7.61 -36.19 -5.35
C LEU A 355 -8.97 -35.46 -5.25
N PRO A 356 -10.10 -36.17 -5.24
CA PRO A 356 -11.41 -35.54 -5.09
C PRO A 356 -11.51 -34.78 -3.77
N ILE A 357 -12.27 -33.68 -3.78
CA ILE A 357 -12.69 -32.98 -2.57
C ILE A 357 -13.88 -33.76 -1.98
N GLU A 358 -13.58 -34.52 -0.93
CA GLU A 358 -14.56 -35.31 -0.18
C GLU A 358 -15.36 -34.45 0.79
N GLU A 359 -16.48 -35.00 1.26
CA GLU A 359 -17.28 -34.41 2.34
C GLU A 359 -16.43 -34.17 3.59
N MET A 360 -16.85 -33.22 4.44
CA MET A 360 -16.16 -32.99 5.69
C MET A 360 -16.32 -34.19 6.61
N SER A 361 -15.26 -34.96 6.74
CA SER A 361 -15.18 -36.15 7.57
C SER A 361 -13.77 -36.34 8.09
N HIS A 362 -13.58 -37.40 8.88
CA HIS A 362 -12.27 -37.82 9.34
C HIS A 362 -11.45 -38.54 8.25
N GLU A 363 -11.99 -38.82 7.07
CA GLU A 363 -11.29 -39.56 6.01
C GLU A 363 -10.77 -38.65 4.88
N ILE A 364 -11.06 -37.35 4.97
CA ILE A 364 -10.60 -36.36 3.99
C ILE A 364 -9.07 -36.35 3.88
N SER A 365 -8.58 -36.36 2.64
CA SER A 365 -7.14 -36.34 2.34
C SER A 365 -6.64 -35.00 1.79
N ILE A 366 -7.54 -34.15 1.30
CA ILE A 366 -7.21 -32.87 0.68
C ILE A 366 -8.22 -31.77 1.03
N LEU A 367 -7.72 -30.58 1.36
CA LEU A 367 -8.54 -29.38 1.52
C LEU A 367 -8.71 -28.64 0.19
N PRO A 368 -9.88 -28.07 -0.08
CA PRO A 368 -10.02 -27.06 -1.11
C PRO A 368 -9.32 -25.76 -0.68
N ASP A 369 -8.56 -25.13 -1.57
CA ASP A 369 -7.87 -23.88 -1.30
C ASP A 369 -8.84 -22.68 -1.29
N GLY A 370 -8.55 -21.68 -0.45
CA GLY A 370 -9.32 -20.44 -0.34
C GLY A 370 -10.53 -20.49 0.59
N VAL A 371 -10.73 -21.60 1.31
CA VAL A 371 -11.85 -21.76 2.25
C VAL A 371 -11.47 -21.24 3.63
N LEU A 372 -12.33 -20.40 4.21
CA LEU A 372 -12.17 -19.89 5.58
C LEU A 372 -12.82 -20.87 6.56
N PHE A 373 -11.99 -21.42 7.45
CA PHE A 373 -12.37 -22.28 8.55
C PHE A 373 -12.35 -21.54 9.88
N HIS A 374 -13.11 -22.05 10.84
CA HIS A 374 -13.15 -21.56 12.20
C HIS A 374 -13.15 -22.73 13.19
N SER A 375 -12.26 -22.66 14.18
CA SER A 375 -12.24 -23.58 15.32
C SER A 375 -12.04 -22.79 16.60
N HIS A 376 -12.88 -23.05 17.61
CA HIS A 376 -12.86 -22.38 18.91
C HIS A 376 -12.94 -20.85 18.81
N SER A 377 -11.80 -20.15 18.87
CA SER A 377 -11.69 -18.69 18.81
C SER A 377 -10.80 -18.21 17.66
N PHE A 378 -10.33 -19.12 16.80
CA PHE A 378 -9.36 -18.85 15.75
C PHE A 378 -9.93 -19.13 14.37
N HIS A 379 -9.47 -18.36 13.40
CA HIS A 379 -9.78 -18.54 11.99
C HIS A 379 -8.57 -19.13 11.26
N TYR A 380 -8.84 -19.90 10.22
CA TYR A 380 -7.82 -20.52 9.37
C TYR A 380 -8.23 -20.39 7.90
N ILE A 381 -7.30 -20.11 7.01
CA ILE A 381 -7.52 -20.23 5.56
C ILE A 381 -6.80 -21.48 5.05
N SER A 382 -7.47 -22.28 4.23
CA SER A 382 -6.85 -23.43 3.58
C SER A 382 -6.06 -23.01 2.34
N LEU A 383 -4.79 -23.41 2.26
CA LEU A 383 -3.95 -23.20 1.08
C LEU A 383 -2.96 -24.35 0.98
N ASN A 384 -2.76 -24.90 -0.22
CA ASN A 384 -1.80 -25.98 -0.47
C ASN A 384 -1.96 -27.17 0.50
N ASN A 385 -3.21 -27.55 0.81
CA ASN A 385 -3.54 -28.59 1.78
C ASN A 385 -3.04 -28.36 3.22
N HIS A 386 -2.82 -27.10 3.60
CA HIS A 386 -2.49 -26.68 4.96
C HIS A 386 -3.57 -25.74 5.50
N LEU A 387 -3.74 -25.70 6.81
CA LEU A 387 -4.56 -24.69 7.49
C LEU A 387 -3.65 -23.59 8.02
N HIS A 388 -3.78 -22.38 7.49
CA HIS A 388 -2.99 -21.23 7.90
C HIS A 388 -3.79 -20.38 8.90
N PRO A 389 -3.31 -20.19 10.14
CA PRO A 389 -3.96 -19.27 11.07
C PRO A 389 -4.08 -17.87 10.44
N ILE A 390 -5.22 -17.22 10.61
CA ILE A 390 -5.45 -15.87 10.09
C ILE A 390 -6.14 -15.02 11.14
N GLU A 391 -5.60 -13.82 11.39
CA GLU A 391 -6.23 -12.88 12.32
C GLU A 391 -7.59 -12.44 11.79
N LYS A 392 -8.56 -12.27 12.68
CA LYS A 392 -9.94 -11.89 12.30
C LYS A 392 -9.98 -10.60 11.48
N GLN A 393 -9.21 -9.58 11.87
CA GLN A 393 -9.17 -8.30 11.15
C GLN A 393 -8.48 -8.41 9.78
N VAL A 394 -7.47 -9.28 9.66
CA VAL A 394 -6.83 -9.61 8.38
C VAL A 394 -7.84 -10.31 7.46
N ALA A 395 -8.60 -11.28 7.97
CA ALA A 395 -9.64 -11.96 7.20
C ALA A 395 -10.74 -10.98 6.72
N ILE A 396 -11.16 -10.04 7.57
CA ILE A 396 -12.09 -8.96 7.20
C ILE A 396 -11.48 -8.07 6.10
N LYS A 397 -10.23 -7.64 6.27
CA LYS A 397 -9.52 -6.82 5.27
C LYS A 397 -9.41 -7.49 3.91
N LEU A 398 -9.29 -8.83 3.89
CA LEU A 398 -9.21 -9.64 2.68
C LEU A 398 -10.59 -10.04 2.11
N ASN A 399 -11.69 -9.47 2.61
CA ASN A 399 -13.06 -9.79 2.22
C ASN A 399 -13.42 -11.29 2.35
N LEU A 400 -12.82 -11.99 3.33
CA LEU A 400 -13.16 -13.39 3.62
C LEU A 400 -14.47 -13.48 4.44
N PRO A 401 -15.25 -14.58 4.33
CA PRO A 401 -16.58 -14.69 4.94
C PRO A 401 -16.52 -14.98 6.46
N VAL A 402 -16.00 -14.03 7.24
CA VAL A 402 -15.85 -14.15 8.71
C VAL A 402 -17.20 -14.28 9.43
N SER A 403 -18.30 -13.83 8.83
CA SER A 403 -19.66 -14.01 9.36
C SER A 403 -20.17 -15.44 9.21
N ASP A 404 -19.64 -16.21 8.24
CA ASP A 404 -20.10 -17.55 7.94
C ASP A 404 -18.94 -18.50 7.54
N PRO A 405 -17.94 -18.73 8.40
CA PRO A 405 -16.83 -19.65 8.12
C PRO A 405 -17.26 -21.12 8.23
N VAL A 406 -16.50 -22.02 7.62
CA VAL A 406 -16.64 -23.48 7.78
C VAL A 406 -16.20 -23.88 9.19
N ARG A 407 -17.09 -24.50 9.98
CA ARG A 407 -16.79 -24.84 11.37
C ARG A 407 -16.13 -26.22 11.45
N ILE A 408 -15.00 -26.31 12.14
CA ILE A 408 -14.25 -27.54 12.35
C ILE A 408 -13.91 -27.73 13.83
N ASP A 409 -13.88 -28.99 14.26
CA ASP A 409 -13.42 -29.35 15.60
C ASP A 409 -11.88 -29.50 15.66
N HIS A 410 -11.36 -29.73 16.87
CA HIS A 410 -9.93 -29.92 17.09
C HIS A 410 -9.38 -31.17 16.39
N THR A 411 -10.17 -32.23 16.26
CA THR A 411 -9.73 -33.50 15.66
C THR A 411 -9.55 -33.37 14.15
N PHE A 412 -10.42 -32.58 13.49
CA PHE A 412 -10.26 -32.22 12.08
C PHE A 412 -9.06 -31.30 11.89
N LEU A 413 -8.94 -30.25 12.71
CA LEU A 413 -7.83 -29.30 12.66
C LEU A 413 -6.47 -30.00 12.78
N ALA A 414 -6.36 -30.99 13.67
CA ALA A 414 -5.11 -31.73 13.92
C ALA A 414 -4.66 -32.62 12.75
N LYS A 415 -5.51 -32.87 11.74
CA LYS A 415 -5.15 -33.69 10.57
C LYS A 415 -4.30 -32.96 9.54
N PHE A 416 -4.50 -31.66 9.45
CA PHE A 416 -3.82 -30.83 8.47
C PHE A 416 -2.65 -30.12 9.13
N LYS A 417 -1.55 -30.05 8.39
CA LYS A 417 -0.40 -29.28 8.81
C LYS A 417 -0.79 -27.80 8.94
N GLN A 418 -0.29 -27.17 9.99
CA GLN A 418 -0.43 -25.73 10.15
C GLN A 418 0.58 -25.03 9.24
N GLY A 419 0.09 -24.08 8.46
CA GLY A 419 0.93 -23.22 7.64
C GLY A 419 1.35 -21.94 8.36
N GLU A 420 2.18 -21.14 7.71
CA GLU A 420 2.57 -19.81 8.22
C GLU A 420 1.35 -18.91 8.45
N PRO A 421 1.29 -18.18 9.58
CA PRO A 421 0.13 -17.37 9.91
C PRO A 421 0.04 -16.09 9.07
N PHE A 422 -1.18 -15.64 8.83
CA PHE A 422 -1.48 -14.35 8.22
C PHE A 422 -1.82 -13.33 9.32
N THR A 423 -0.80 -12.59 9.75
CA THR A 423 -0.87 -11.52 10.77
C THR A 423 -0.54 -10.16 10.15
N TRP A 424 -1.05 -9.07 10.75
CA TRP A 424 -0.72 -7.69 10.37
C TRP A 424 0.68 -7.28 10.84
#